data_AF-A0AAV4XH80-F1
#
_entry.id   AF-A0AAV4XH80-F1
#
_cell.length_a   1.000
_cell.length_b   1.000
_cell.length_c   1.000
_cell.angle_alpha   90.00
_cell.angle_beta   90.00
_cell.angle_gamma   90.00
#
_symmetry.space_group_name_H-M   'P 1'
#
loop_
_entity.id
_entity.type
_entity.pdbx_description
1 polymer ?
#
loop_
_entity_poly.entity_id
_entity_poly.type
_entity_poly.pdbx_seq_one_letter_code
_entity_poly.pdbx_strand_id
1 'polypeptide(L)'
;MQHHLSHKKKRERNIEPPYRYRSRSLSRSPHAMALHVISPSDTRDDILDLLDRTLIYAWNKPVLGKRGEVVLGNPYPALPISLLNDEDKQKVSEMYLSDHPGYWNNGDDGWQNPITKGLMVFGRSDDTMNPKGARYNCGDIYFALEGFPGLKDSVCVSQYNKDLDERVILFVKMLAGYSLTPDVEKDIKKIIEHDLTYEHIPDIIMEAPDIPYNLTGKKLNGLVKKFINKRKVTNVEIVVNPSCIEFFKNVDLGEF
;
A
#
# COMPACT_ATOMS: atom_id res chain seq x y z
N MET A 1 46.22 4.13 -0.28
CA MET A 1 45.07 4.63 0.49
C MET A 1 43.81 4.07 -0.13
N GLN A 2 43.29 2.97 0.43
CA GLN A 2 42.03 2.35 -0.01
C GLN A 2 40.88 3.03 0.73
N HIS A 3 39.90 3.53 -0.03
CA HIS A 3 38.66 4.09 0.50
C HIS A 3 37.75 2.98 1.03
N HIS A 4 37.42 3.04 2.31
CA HIS A 4 36.38 2.22 2.93
C HIS A 4 35.00 2.85 2.67
N LEU A 5 34.19 2.17 1.85
CA LEU A 5 32.75 2.40 1.74
C LEU A 5 32.04 1.65 2.87
N SER A 6 31.53 2.38 3.85
CA SER A 6 30.71 1.86 4.94
C SER A 6 29.26 1.67 4.47
N HIS A 7 28.89 0.44 4.11
CA HIS A 7 27.50 0.04 3.97
C HIS A 7 26.81 0.02 5.35
N LYS A 8 26.02 1.06 5.67
CA LYS A 8 25.05 1.00 6.77
C LYS A 8 23.87 0.12 6.35
N LYS A 9 23.79 -1.10 6.88
CA LYS A 9 22.58 -1.93 6.84
C LYS A 9 21.45 -1.21 7.59
N LYS A 10 20.42 -0.75 6.86
CA LYS A 10 19.15 -0.27 7.43
C LYS A 10 18.48 -1.48 8.10
N ARG A 11 18.39 -1.48 9.44
CA ARG A 11 17.66 -2.51 10.20
C ARG A 11 16.17 -2.18 10.13
N GLU A 12 15.45 -2.84 9.23
CA GLU A 12 13.99 -2.82 9.24
C GLU A 12 13.49 -3.65 10.42
N ARG A 13 12.61 -3.06 11.23
CA ARG A 13 11.99 -3.74 12.38
C ARG A 13 10.76 -4.48 11.89
N ASN A 14 10.61 -5.74 12.32
CA ASN A 14 9.42 -6.54 12.08
C ASN A 14 8.20 -5.85 12.72
N ILE A 15 7.35 -5.22 11.91
CA ILE A 15 6.05 -4.73 12.36
C ILE A 15 5.07 -5.89 12.17
N GLU A 16 4.64 -6.48 13.28
CA GLU A 16 3.44 -7.31 13.27
C GLU A 16 2.21 -6.41 13.10
N PRO A 17 1.18 -6.82 12.34
CA PRO A 17 -0.04 -6.03 12.25
C PRO A 17 -0.65 -5.86 13.65
N PRO A 18 -1.35 -4.74 13.92
CA PRO A 18 -1.86 -4.38 15.25
C PRO A 18 -2.91 -5.38 15.81
N TYR A 19 -3.42 -6.30 14.98
CA TYR A 19 -4.42 -7.29 15.36
C TYR A 19 -3.81 -8.52 16.05
N ARG A 20 -3.75 -8.49 17.40
CA ARG A 20 -3.34 -9.65 18.22
C ARG A 20 -4.37 -10.78 18.14
N TYR A 21 -4.07 -11.86 17.40
CA TYR A 21 -4.75 -13.15 17.54
C TYR A 21 -3.83 -14.19 18.19
N ARG A 22 -4.27 -14.77 19.32
CA ARG A 22 -3.53 -15.82 20.05
C ARG A 22 -3.49 -17.13 19.23
N SER A 23 -2.31 -17.75 19.20
CA SER A 23 -1.96 -18.87 18.33
C SER A 23 -2.09 -20.25 18.97
N ARG A 24 -2.20 -21.28 18.12
CA ARG A 24 -1.61 -22.61 18.31
C ARG A 24 -0.90 -23.01 17.01
N SER A 25 0.31 -23.53 17.12
CA SER A 25 1.24 -23.79 16.02
C SER A 25 0.97 -25.12 15.30
N LEU A 26 1.06 -25.13 13.97
CA LEU A 26 1.38 -26.33 13.19
C LEU A 26 2.42 -25.97 12.11
N SER A 27 3.54 -26.68 12.13
CA SER A 27 4.70 -26.52 11.25
C SER A 27 4.58 -27.39 10.01
N ARG A 28 4.91 -26.88 8.79
CA ARG A 28 5.52 -27.66 7.68
C ARG A 28 6.37 -26.78 6.73
N SER A 29 7.35 -27.44 6.11
CA SER A 29 8.51 -26.95 5.35
C SER A 29 8.21 -26.44 3.93
N PRO A 30 8.96 -25.44 3.39
CA PRO A 30 8.81 -24.95 2.01
C PRO A 30 9.93 -25.47 1.11
N HIS A 31 9.72 -26.43 0.22
CA HIS A 31 10.63 -26.71 -0.92
C HIS A 31 9.88 -27.43 -2.05
N ALA A 32 10.21 -27.05 -3.30
CA ALA A 32 9.77 -27.57 -4.61
C ALA A 32 8.57 -26.87 -5.29
N MET A 33 8.89 -25.98 -6.24
CA MET A 33 8.01 -25.65 -7.36
C MET A 33 8.02 -26.83 -8.34
N ALA A 34 6.92 -27.57 -8.39
CA ALA A 34 6.57 -28.41 -9.52
C ALA A 34 5.25 -27.89 -10.08
N LEU A 35 5.20 -27.66 -11.39
CA LEU A 35 3.96 -27.41 -12.11
C LEU A 35 3.14 -28.71 -12.01
N HIS A 36 2.24 -28.81 -11.02
CA HIS A 36 1.39 -29.99 -10.87
C HIS A 36 0.25 -29.89 -11.89
N VAL A 37 0.17 -30.88 -12.78
CA VAL A 37 -0.84 -30.95 -13.85
C VAL A 37 -2.03 -31.71 -13.29
N ILE A 38 -3.20 -31.07 -13.26
CA ILE A 38 -4.43 -31.69 -12.77
C ILE A 38 -4.67 -33.01 -13.51
N SER A 39 -4.73 -34.08 -12.73
CA SER A 39 -4.92 -35.46 -13.13
C SER A 39 -6.29 -35.96 -12.65
N PRO A 40 -6.85 -37.01 -13.26
CA PRO A 40 -8.11 -37.61 -12.80
C PRO A 40 -8.05 -38.18 -11.37
N SER A 41 -6.85 -38.33 -10.81
CA SER A 41 -6.62 -38.79 -9.43
C SER A 41 -6.59 -37.65 -8.40
N ASP A 42 -6.51 -36.40 -8.82
CA ASP A 42 -6.49 -35.27 -7.89
C ASP A 42 -7.86 -35.10 -7.25
N THR A 43 -7.86 -35.01 -5.91
CA THR A 43 -9.09 -34.76 -5.17
C THR A 43 -9.54 -33.32 -5.36
N ARG A 44 -10.79 -33.02 -4.98
CA ARG A 44 -11.28 -31.65 -4.92
C ARG A 44 -10.36 -30.75 -4.07
N ASP A 45 -9.82 -31.27 -2.96
CA ASP A 45 -8.96 -30.50 -2.07
C ASP A 45 -7.56 -30.29 -2.69
N ASP A 46 -7.05 -31.25 -3.45
CA ASP A 46 -5.80 -31.09 -4.22
C ASP A 46 -5.97 -30.05 -5.33
N ILE A 47 -7.10 -30.07 -6.03
CA ILE A 47 -7.44 -29.07 -7.06
C ILE A 47 -7.63 -27.69 -6.40
N LEU A 48 -8.23 -27.61 -5.22
CA LEU A 48 -8.37 -26.35 -4.49
C LEU A 48 -7.00 -25.84 -3.99
N ASP A 49 -6.12 -26.67 -3.43
CA ASP A 49 -4.76 -26.28 -3.03
C ASP A 49 -3.90 -25.84 -4.24
N LEU A 50 -4.22 -26.35 -5.42
CA LEU A 50 -3.62 -25.97 -6.70
C LEU A 50 -4.24 -24.70 -7.29
N LEU A 51 -5.52 -24.46 -7.12
CA LEU A 51 -6.17 -23.23 -7.55
C LEU A 51 -5.92 -22.08 -6.57
N ASP A 52 -5.65 -22.36 -5.30
CA ASP A 52 -5.68 -21.38 -4.21
C ASP A 52 -4.28 -20.92 -3.78
N ARG A 53 -3.43 -20.56 -4.74
CA ARG A 53 -2.10 -19.99 -4.46
C ARG A 53 -2.10 -18.47 -4.56
N THR A 54 -3.12 -17.83 -4.01
CA THR A 54 -2.99 -16.41 -3.66
C THR A 54 -2.12 -16.32 -2.41
N LEU A 55 -0.96 -15.72 -2.56
CA LEU A 55 0.09 -15.68 -1.56
C LEU A 55 0.45 -14.23 -1.26
N ILE A 56 1.05 -14.02 -0.10
CA ILE A 56 1.78 -12.79 0.18
C ILE A 56 3.26 -13.03 -0.11
N TYR A 57 3.86 -12.16 -0.90
CA TYR A 57 5.26 -12.20 -1.27
C TYR A 57 6.01 -11.04 -0.62
N ALA A 58 7.06 -11.35 0.13
CA ALA A 58 7.93 -10.37 0.77
C ALA A 58 9.33 -10.97 0.98
N TRP A 59 10.36 -10.13 0.92
CA TRP A 59 11.76 -10.55 1.08
C TRP A 59 12.15 -11.71 0.14
N ASN A 60 11.72 -11.60 -1.12
CA ASN A 60 12.01 -12.56 -2.19
C ASN A 60 11.51 -13.99 -1.90
N LYS A 61 10.40 -14.12 -1.17
CA LYS A 61 9.74 -15.41 -0.91
C LYS A 61 8.27 -15.24 -0.51
N PRO A 62 7.45 -16.30 -0.63
CA PRO A 62 6.15 -16.35 0.02
C PRO A 62 6.26 -16.27 1.55
N VAL A 63 5.35 -15.54 2.17
CA VAL A 63 5.29 -15.32 3.62
C VAL A 63 3.88 -15.48 4.16
N LEU A 64 3.77 -15.80 5.45
CA LEU A 64 2.51 -15.87 6.19
C LEU A 64 2.59 -15.01 7.44
N GLY A 65 1.49 -14.38 7.82
CA GLY A 65 1.44 -13.50 8.99
C GLY A 65 2.28 -12.22 8.85
N LYS A 66 2.76 -11.93 7.64
CA LYS A 66 3.53 -10.74 7.29
C LYS A 66 2.88 -10.04 6.10
N ARG A 67 3.05 -8.72 6.07
CA ARG A 67 2.55 -7.85 5.00
C ARG A 67 3.50 -7.91 3.81
N GLY A 68 2.97 -7.79 2.60
CA GLY A 68 3.74 -7.87 1.36
C GLY A 68 2.82 -7.79 0.15
N GLU A 69 3.34 -8.14 -1.01
CA GLU A 69 2.57 -8.06 -2.26
C GLU A 69 1.70 -9.30 -2.45
N VAL A 70 0.47 -9.09 -2.90
CA VAL A 70 -0.47 -10.15 -3.24
C VAL A 70 -0.09 -10.69 -4.62
N VAL A 71 0.36 -11.94 -4.64
CA VAL A 71 0.79 -12.61 -5.85
C VAL A 71 0.01 -13.90 -6.07
N LEU A 72 -0.06 -14.32 -7.33
CA LEU A 72 -0.62 -15.61 -7.71
C LEU A 72 0.51 -16.55 -8.11
N GLY A 73 0.62 -17.69 -7.43
CA GLY A 73 1.64 -18.70 -7.72
C GLY A 73 1.33 -19.63 -8.88
N ASN A 74 0.09 -19.64 -9.35
CA ASN A 74 -0.37 -20.52 -10.44
C ASN A 74 -1.10 -19.72 -11.52
N PRO A 75 -1.03 -20.16 -12.79
CA PRO A 75 -1.73 -19.52 -13.88
C PRO A 75 -3.25 -19.74 -13.75
N TYR A 76 -4.04 -18.70 -14.06
CA TYR A 76 -5.49 -18.80 -14.15
C TYR A 76 -5.97 -18.64 -15.60
N PRO A 77 -7.04 -19.36 -16.03
CA PRO A 77 -7.55 -19.25 -17.39
C PRO A 77 -7.96 -17.84 -17.83
N ALA A 78 -8.32 -16.99 -16.86
CA ALA A 78 -8.77 -15.63 -17.11
C ALA A 78 -7.63 -14.60 -17.18
N LEU A 79 -6.36 -14.99 -16.95
CA LEU A 79 -5.25 -14.05 -17.07
C LEU A 79 -5.05 -13.63 -18.54
N PRO A 80 -4.76 -12.34 -18.79
CA PRO A 80 -4.53 -11.88 -20.15
C PRO A 80 -3.24 -12.48 -20.71
N ILE A 81 -3.31 -12.93 -21.96
CA ILE A 81 -2.16 -13.53 -22.68
C ILE A 81 -1.26 -12.43 -23.29
N SER A 82 -1.85 -11.30 -23.69
CA SER A 82 -1.14 -10.13 -24.22
C SER A 82 -2.03 -8.88 -24.09
N LEU A 83 -1.45 -7.70 -24.27
CA LEU A 83 -2.21 -6.46 -24.42
C LEU A 83 -2.51 -6.17 -25.89
N LEU A 84 -3.49 -5.30 -26.15
CA LEU A 84 -3.73 -4.79 -27.49
C LEU A 84 -2.54 -3.92 -27.94
N ASN A 85 -2.12 -4.04 -29.21
CA ASN A 85 -0.94 -3.36 -29.76
C ASN A 85 0.36 -3.68 -28.98
N ASP A 86 0.55 -4.96 -28.68
CA ASP A 86 1.71 -5.53 -27.99
C ASP A 86 2.30 -6.67 -28.86
N GLU A 87 2.88 -6.30 -30.01
CA GLU A 87 3.29 -7.26 -31.05
C GLU A 87 4.36 -8.25 -30.56
N ASP A 88 5.23 -7.82 -29.66
CA ASP A 88 6.27 -8.62 -29.02
C ASP A 88 5.78 -9.37 -27.78
N LYS A 89 4.54 -9.13 -27.34
CA LYS A 89 3.89 -9.72 -26.16
C LYS A 89 4.68 -9.53 -24.86
N GLN A 90 5.46 -8.45 -24.76
CA GLN A 90 6.33 -8.22 -23.61
C GLN A 90 5.61 -7.51 -22.47
N LYS A 91 4.64 -6.63 -22.76
CA LYS A 91 4.04 -5.75 -21.73
C LYS A 91 3.39 -6.53 -20.59
N VAL A 92 2.70 -7.63 -20.87
CA VAL A 92 2.11 -8.46 -19.79
C VAL A 92 3.20 -9.02 -18.87
N SER A 93 4.28 -9.54 -19.45
CA SER A 93 5.40 -10.05 -18.66
C SER A 93 6.08 -8.94 -17.85
N GLU A 94 6.30 -7.78 -18.45
CA GLU A 94 6.91 -6.62 -17.80
C GLU A 94 6.05 -6.10 -16.65
N MET A 95 4.72 -6.07 -16.82
CA MET A 95 3.81 -5.50 -15.82
C MET A 95 3.54 -6.44 -14.64
N TYR A 96 3.49 -7.75 -14.87
CA TYR A 96 2.96 -8.70 -13.86
C TYR A 96 3.94 -9.79 -13.44
N LEU A 97 5.01 -10.07 -14.20
CA LEU A 97 5.91 -11.20 -13.95
C LEU A 97 7.36 -10.79 -13.66
N SER A 98 7.69 -9.51 -13.83
CA SER A 98 9.06 -9.00 -13.71
C SER A 98 9.54 -8.86 -12.26
N ASP A 99 8.67 -8.37 -11.38
CA ASP A 99 9.00 -8.11 -9.97
C ASP A 99 9.28 -9.39 -9.18
N HIS A 100 8.46 -10.43 -9.41
CA HIS A 100 8.50 -11.70 -8.67
C HIS A 100 8.58 -12.88 -9.63
N PRO A 101 9.79 -13.31 -10.03
CA PRO A 101 9.96 -14.39 -10.98
C PRO A 101 9.19 -15.65 -10.58
N GLY A 102 8.30 -16.12 -11.48
CA GLY A 102 7.44 -17.29 -11.25
C GLY A 102 6.11 -16.98 -10.56
N TYR A 103 5.81 -15.73 -10.24
CA TYR A 103 4.55 -15.28 -9.65
C TYR A 103 3.94 -14.15 -10.46
N TRP A 104 2.61 -14.15 -10.55
CA TRP A 104 1.85 -13.03 -11.09
C TRP A 104 1.59 -11.99 -9.99
N ASN A 105 2.16 -10.81 -10.12
CA ASN A 105 1.96 -9.69 -9.19
C ASN A 105 0.66 -8.94 -9.52
N ASN A 106 -0.31 -8.93 -8.61
CA ASN A 106 -1.52 -8.11 -8.81
C ASN A 106 -1.25 -6.61 -8.58
N GLY A 107 -0.11 -6.28 -7.97
CA GLY A 107 0.26 -4.92 -7.58
C GLY A 107 -0.51 -4.42 -6.37
N ASP A 108 -1.06 -5.33 -5.57
CA ASP A 108 -1.77 -5.01 -4.33
C ASP A 108 -0.93 -5.42 -3.12
N ASP A 109 -1.02 -4.66 -2.05
CA ASP A 109 -0.37 -4.92 -0.78
C ASP A 109 -1.37 -5.56 0.18
N GLY A 110 -0.98 -6.67 0.79
CA GLY A 110 -1.86 -7.53 1.55
C GLY A 110 -1.17 -8.28 2.67
N TRP A 111 -1.99 -8.98 3.45
CA TRP A 111 -1.57 -9.84 4.54
C TRP A 111 -2.44 -11.09 4.56
N GLN A 112 -1.81 -12.24 4.79
CA GLN A 112 -2.51 -13.51 4.92
C GLN A 112 -2.42 -14.02 6.34
N ASN A 113 -3.58 -14.34 6.90
CA ASN A 113 -3.68 -14.85 8.25
C ASN A 113 -2.97 -16.21 8.36
N PRO A 114 -2.01 -16.38 9.28
CA PRO A 114 -1.23 -17.61 9.35
C PRO A 114 -2.07 -18.82 9.79
N ILE A 115 -3.20 -18.60 10.46
CA ILE A 115 -4.10 -19.62 11.00
C ILE A 115 -5.27 -19.86 10.04
N THR A 116 -6.08 -18.82 9.78
CA THR A 116 -7.32 -18.98 9.00
C THR A 116 -7.08 -18.96 7.50
N LYS A 117 -5.88 -18.58 7.05
CA LYS A 117 -5.51 -18.38 5.64
C LYS A 117 -6.30 -17.29 4.91
N GLY A 118 -7.18 -16.58 5.61
CA GLY A 118 -7.89 -15.43 5.06
C GLY A 118 -6.94 -14.34 4.61
N LEU A 119 -7.27 -13.72 3.47
CA LEU A 119 -6.50 -12.64 2.84
C LEU A 119 -7.14 -11.28 3.20
N MET A 120 -6.29 -10.33 3.57
CA MET A 120 -6.64 -8.93 3.71
C MET A 120 -5.83 -8.13 2.69
N VAL A 121 -6.50 -7.29 1.90
CA VAL A 121 -5.87 -6.37 0.94
C VAL A 121 -6.01 -4.96 1.50
N PHE A 122 -4.90 -4.26 1.63
CA PHE A 122 -4.85 -2.91 2.23
C PHE A 122 -4.88 -1.79 1.19
N GLY A 123 -4.47 -2.09 -0.05
CA GLY A 123 -4.38 -1.10 -1.11
C GLY A 123 -3.38 -1.50 -2.18
N ARG A 124 -2.98 -0.54 -3.01
CA ARG A 124 -1.99 -0.77 -4.06
C ARG A 124 -0.57 -0.79 -3.50
N SER A 125 0.28 -1.69 -4.01
CA SER A 125 1.70 -1.79 -3.60
C SER A 125 2.52 -0.55 -3.95
N ASP A 126 2.22 0.11 -5.06
CA ASP A 126 2.91 1.31 -5.54
C ASP A 126 2.54 2.58 -4.74
N ASP A 127 1.42 2.54 -4.01
CA ASP A 127 0.97 3.60 -3.10
C ASP A 127 1.46 3.39 -1.65
N THR A 128 2.26 2.35 -1.38
CA THR A 128 2.82 2.12 -0.04
C THR A 128 3.79 3.22 0.40
N MET A 129 3.74 3.53 1.69
CA MET A 129 4.59 4.50 2.37
C MET A 129 5.51 3.76 3.35
N ASN A 130 6.72 4.26 3.55
CA ASN A 130 7.72 3.69 4.46
C ASN A 130 8.36 4.71 5.43
N PRO A 131 7.58 5.62 6.06
CA PRO A 131 8.17 6.54 7.04
C PRO A 131 8.66 5.74 8.25
N LYS A 132 9.79 6.18 8.83
CA LYS A 132 10.34 5.61 10.08
C LYS A 132 10.61 4.09 10.03
N GLY A 133 10.66 3.50 8.84
CA GLY A 133 10.86 2.06 8.61
C GLY A 133 9.58 1.21 8.72
N ALA A 134 8.40 1.82 8.63
CA ALA A 134 7.12 1.13 8.68
C ALA A 134 6.39 1.14 7.33
N ARG A 135 6.14 -0.05 6.77
CA ARG A 135 5.38 -0.21 5.51
C ARG A 135 3.88 -0.21 5.77
N TYR A 136 3.18 0.80 5.28
CA TYR A 136 1.72 0.87 5.31
C TYR A 136 1.15 1.67 4.14
N ASN A 137 -0.18 1.64 3.99
CA ASN A 137 -0.93 2.34 2.95
C ASN A 137 -1.73 3.50 3.53
N CYS A 138 -2.13 4.41 2.65
CA CYS A 138 -3.04 5.49 3.02
C CYS A 138 -4.38 4.96 3.57
N GLY A 139 -4.81 3.79 3.09
CA GLY A 139 -6.01 3.10 3.57
C GLY A 139 -5.97 2.74 5.06
N ASP A 140 -4.80 2.44 5.62
CA ASP A 140 -4.66 2.16 7.05
C ASP A 140 -5.03 3.40 7.88
N ILE A 141 -4.56 4.58 7.46
CA ILE A 141 -4.89 5.86 8.10
C ILE A 141 -6.37 6.21 7.92
N TYR A 142 -6.92 5.96 6.73
CA TYR A 142 -8.34 6.23 6.46
C TYR A 142 -9.25 5.37 7.34
N PHE A 143 -8.89 4.11 7.55
CA PHE A 143 -9.60 3.20 8.44
C PHE A 143 -9.56 3.67 9.90
N ALA A 144 -8.38 4.07 10.40
CA ALA A 144 -8.25 4.59 11.77
C ALA A 144 -9.03 5.90 12.01
N LEU A 145 -9.32 6.66 10.95
CA LEU A 145 -10.08 7.91 11.02
C LEU A 145 -11.55 7.75 10.65
N GLU A 146 -11.99 6.52 10.36
CA GLU A 146 -13.38 6.25 10.02
C GLU A 146 -14.29 6.60 11.21
N GLY A 147 -15.27 7.47 10.97
CA GLY A 147 -16.19 7.93 12.02
C GLY A 147 -15.62 8.98 12.98
N PHE A 148 -14.42 9.53 12.74
CA PHE A 148 -13.86 10.60 13.57
C PHE A 148 -14.79 11.83 13.59
N PRO A 149 -15.22 12.32 14.78
CA PRO A 149 -16.15 13.45 14.88
C PRO A 149 -15.63 14.74 14.23
N GLY A 150 -16.42 15.35 13.36
CA GLY A 150 -16.08 16.62 12.71
C GLY A 150 -15.19 16.49 11.47
N LEU A 151 -14.60 15.31 11.20
CA LEU A 151 -13.83 15.04 10.00
C LEU A 151 -14.77 14.60 8.87
N LYS A 152 -14.71 15.30 7.73
CA LYS A 152 -15.51 14.96 6.54
C LYS A 152 -14.80 13.98 5.64
N ASP A 153 -13.50 14.18 5.42
CA ASP A 153 -12.67 13.36 4.53
C ASP A 153 -11.18 13.64 4.79
N SER A 154 -10.29 12.86 4.20
CA SER A 154 -8.85 13.05 4.30
C SER A 154 -8.10 12.51 3.07
N VAL A 155 -6.90 13.03 2.83
CA VAL A 155 -5.94 12.46 1.87
C VAL A 155 -4.55 12.41 2.48
N CYS A 156 -3.96 11.23 2.47
CA CYS A 156 -2.64 10.95 3.00
C CYS A 156 -1.66 10.78 1.84
N VAL A 157 -0.47 11.38 1.93
CA VAL A 157 0.57 11.27 0.90
C VAL A 157 1.97 11.31 1.50
N SER A 158 2.91 10.64 0.83
CA SER A 158 4.34 10.80 1.09
C SER A 158 4.89 12.10 0.52
N GLN A 159 5.81 12.73 1.24
CA GLN A 159 6.73 13.72 0.72
C GLN A 159 8.16 13.22 0.90
N TYR A 160 9.02 13.52 -0.08
CA TYR A 160 10.42 13.16 -0.07
C TYR A 160 11.30 14.41 -0.03
N ASN A 161 12.36 14.39 0.77
CA ASN A 161 13.40 15.42 0.72
C ASN A 161 14.48 15.10 -0.34
N LYS A 162 15.55 15.90 -0.38
CA LYS A 162 16.65 15.74 -1.35
C LYS A 162 17.42 14.43 -1.16
N ASP A 163 17.47 13.91 0.06
CA ASP A 163 18.14 12.66 0.43
C ASP A 163 17.22 11.43 0.29
N LEU A 164 16.01 11.62 -0.26
CA LEU A 164 14.95 10.62 -0.41
C LEU A 164 14.41 10.08 0.93
N ASP A 165 14.63 10.80 2.03
CA ASP A 165 13.91 10.53 3.26
C ASP A 165 12.43 10.87 3.08
N GLU A 166 11.59 10.00 3.62
CA GLU A 166 10.14 10.06 3.48
C GLU A 166 9.50 10.56 4.79
N ARG A 167 8.59 11.52 4.65
CA ARG A 167 7.62 11.88 5.70
C ARG A 167 6.20 11.76 5.16
N VAL A 168 5.24 11.62 6.06
CA VAL A 168 3.82 11.50 5.71
C VAL A 168 3.06 12.75 6.07
N ILE A 169 2.23 13.21 5.14
CA ILE A 169 1.33 14.35 5.33
C ILE A 169 -0.10 13.87 5.20
N LEU A 170 -0.91 14.21 6.20
CA LEU A 170 -2.35 13.98 6.21
C LEU A 170 -3.06 15.31 6.01
N PHE A 171 -3.69 15.47 4.86
CA PHE A 171 -4.62 16.56 4.65
C PHE A 171 -6.02 16.12 5.11
N VAL A 172 -6.70 16.99 5.84
CA VAL A 172 -8.04 16.72 6.38
C VAL A 172 -9.03 17.77 5.89
N LYS A 173 -10.23 17.33 5.52
CA LYS A 173 -11.36 18.20 5.23
C LYS A 173 -12.31 18.14 6.40
N MET A 174 -12.59 19.28 7.03
CA MET A 174 -13.50 19.35 8.16
C MET A 174 -14.96 19.48 7.69
N LEU A 175 -15.90 19.06 8.53
CA LEU A 175 -17.32 19.33 8.35
C LEU A 175 -17.60 20.83 8.55
N ALA A 176 -18.69 21.34 7.98
CA ALA A 176 -19.08 22.73 8.17
C ALA A 176 -19.30 23.03 9.67
N GLY A 177 -18.68 24.12 10.15
CA GLY A 177 -18.70 24.50 11.57
C GLY A 177 -17.60 23.83 12.41
N TYR A 178 -16.79 22.95 11.83
CA TYR A 178 -15.60 22.37 12.46
C TYR A 178 -14.34 22.94 11.80
N SER A 179 -13.22 22.90 12.51
CA SER A 179 -11.90 23.29 12.02
C SER A 179 -10.82 22.42 12.65
N LEU A 180 -9.66 22.32 12.00
CA LEU A 180 -8.49 21.63 12.54
C LEU A 180 -7.84 22.48 13.63
N THR A 181 -8.35 22.35 14.86
CA THR A 181 -7.73 22.96 16.05
C THR A 181 -6.58 22.09 16.57
N PRO A 182 -5.68 22.64 17.41
CA PRO A 182 -4.63 21.85 18.04
C PRO A 182 -5.14 20.64 18.84
N ASP A 183 -6.32 20.76 19.46
CA ASP A 183 -6.94 19.66 20.20
C ASP A 183 -7.46 18.56 19.24
N VAL A 184 -8.09 18.95 18.14
CA VAL A 184 -8.51 18.02 17.08
C VAL A 184 -7.31 17.31 16.47
N GLU A 185 -6.23 18.03 16.16
CA GLU A 185 -4.99 17.45 15.65
C GLU A 185 -4.41 16.42 16.63
N LYS A 186 -4.37 16.76 17.92
CA LYS A 186 -3.90 15.87 18.98
C LYS A 186 -4.75 14.60 19.06
N ASP A 187 -6.06 14.71 18.94
CA ASP A 187 -6.97 13.57 18.99
C ASP A 187 -6.87 12.68 17.75
N ILE A 188 -6.67 13.26 16.55
CA ILE A 188 -6.33 12.53 15.33
C ILE A 188 -5.03 11.72 15.52
N LYS A 189 -4.00 12.32 16.12
CA LYS A 189 -2.73 11.60 16.38
C LYS A 189 -2.93 10.43 17.35
N LYS A 190 -3.71 10.63 18.41
CA LYS A 190 -4.01 9.58 19.41
C LYS A 190 -4.77 8.41 18.81
N ILE A 191 -5.80 8.66 17.97
CA ILE A 191 -6.59 7.56 17.40
C ILE A 191 -5.76 6.74 16.41
N ILE A 192 -4.94 7.40 15.59
CA ILE A 192 -4.00 6.73 14.68
C ILE A 192 -3.00 5.87 15.48
N GLU A 193 -2.44 6.40 16.56
CA GLU A 193 -1.51 5.65 17.40
C GLU A 193 -2.17 4.45 18.10
N HIS A 194 -3.41 4.63 18.57
CA HIS A 194 -4.18 3.62 19.28
C HIS A 194 -4.59 2.45 18.37
N ASP A 195 -5.14 2.75 17.19
CA ASP A 195 -5.67 1.75 16.27
C ASP A 195 -4.57 1.12 15.39
N LEU A 196 -3.48 1.85 15.17
CA LEU A 196 -2.33 1.41 14.37
C LEU A 196 -1.05 1.35 15.23
N THR A 197 -0.07 2.22 14.96
CA THR A 197 1.17 2.35 15.74
C THR A 197 1.72 3.78 15.67
N TYR A 198 2.70 4.10 16.51
CA TYR A 198 3.41 5.39 16.49
C TYR A 198 3.99 5.76 15.12
N GLU A 199 4.50 4.77 14.36
CA GLU A 199 5.06 5.01 13.03
C GLU A 199 4.02 5.47 12.00
N HIS A 200 2.73 5.21 12.25
CA HIS A 200 1.62 5.63 11.38
C HIS A 200 1.25 7.10 11.59
N ILE A 201 1.69 7.73 12.68
CA ILE A 201 1.37 9.13 12.98
C ILE A 201 1.97 10.03 11.89
N PRO A 202 1.14 10.78 11.13
CA PRO A 202 1.61 11.72 10.12
C PRO A 202 2.51 12.79 10.74
N ASP A 203 3.55 13.16 10.00
CA ASP A 203 4.49 14.20 10.42
C ASP A 203 3.85 15.60 10.33
N ILE A 204 2.94 15.79 9.37
CA ILE A 204 2.11 16.99 9.22
C ILE A 204 0.65 16.58 9.09
N ILE A 205 -0.22 17.29 9.82
CA ILE A 205 -1.67 17.26 9.63
C ILE A 205 -2.11 18.66 9.25
N MET A 206 -2.81 18.81 8.13
CA MET A 206 -3.18 20.13 7.59
C MET A 206 -4.62 20.14 7.07
N GLU A 207 -5.36 21.20 7.37
CA GLU A 207 -6.70 21.37 6.84
C GLU A 207 -6.65 21.74 5.35
N ALA A 208 -7.45 21.05 4.55
CA ALA A 208 -7.62 21.27 3.12
C ALA A 208 -9.08 21.66 2.81
N PRO A 209 -9.30 22.55 1.82
CA PRO A 209 -10.65 22.99 1.46
C PRO A 209 -11.50 21.86 0.87
N ASP A 210 -10.87 20.95 0.12
CA ASP A 210 -11.50 19.76 -0.43
C ASP A 210 -10.47 18.67 -0.77
N ILE A 211 -10.95 17.44 -0.97
CA ILE A 211 -10.16 16.28 -1.36
C ILE A 211 -10.44 15.98 -2.84
N PRO A 212 -9.41 15.78 -3.70
CA PRO A 212 -9.62 15.56 -5.12
C PRO A 212 -10.07 14.12 -5.41
N TYR A 213 -11.17 14.01 -6.14
CA TYR A 213 -11.72 12.76 -6.66
C TYR A 213 -11.86 12.82 -8.17
N ASN A 214 -11.77 11.68 -8.84
CA ASN A 214 -12.19 11.56 -10.22
C ASN A 214 -13.71 11.30 -10.35
N LEU A 215 -14.20 11.25 -11.59
CA LEU A 215 -15.61 10.99 -11.90
C LEU A 215 -16.14 9.64 -11.38
N THR A 216 -15.26 8.66 -11.13
CA THR A 216 -15.64 7.34 -10.59
C THR A 216 -15.65 7.31 -9.06
N GLY A 217 -15.44 8.45 -8.40
CA GLY A 217 -15.35 8.52 -6.93
C GLY A 217 -14.03 7.98 -6.38
N LYS A 218 -12.99 7.79 -7.20
CA LYS A 218 -11.66 7.40 -6.72
C LYS A 218 -10.90 8.62 -6.21
N LYS A 219 -10.40 8.51 -4.97
CA LYS A 219 -9.52 9.51 -4.35
C LYS A 219 -8.19 9.59 -5.09
N LEU A 220 -7.74 10.80 -5.42
CA LEU A 220 -6.56 11.02 -6.26
C LEU A 220 -5.26 11.20 -5.46
N ASN A 221 -4.93 10.21 -4.62
CA ASN A 221 -3.70 10.23 -3.78
C ASN A 221 -2.45 10.51 -4.62
N GLY A 222 -2.29 9.80 -5.74
CA GLY A 222 -1.13 9.94 -6.63
C GLY A 222 -1.00 11.33 -7.26
N LEU A 223 -2.13 12.01 -7.54
CA LEU A 223 -2.11 13.37 -8.05
C LEU A 223 -1.65 14.37 -6.97
N VAL A 224 -2.20 14.24 -5.76
CA VAL A 224 -1.77 15.04 -4.61
C VAL A 224 -0.28 14.81 -4.33
N LYS A 225 0.17 13.56 -4.28
CA LYS A 225 1.58 13.17 -4.08
C LYS A 225 2.50 13.84 -5.11
N LYS A 226 2.09 13.91 -6.38
CA LYS A 226 2.86 14.62 -7.43
C LYS A 226 2.95 16.12 -7.15
N PHE A 227 1.87 16.78 -6.76
CA PHE A 227 1.90 18.21 -6.45
C PHE A 227 2.75 18.53 -5.22
N ILE A 228 2.62 17.76 -4.15
CA ILE A 228 3.41 17.93 -2.92
C ILE A 228 4.91 17.77 -3.19
N ASN A 229 5.29 16.82 -4.05
CA ASN A 229 6.68 16.58 -4.43
C ASN A 229 7.14 17.41 -5.65
N LYS A 230 6.34 18.40 -6.08
CA LYS A 230 6.62 19.28 -7.24
C LYS A 230 7.01 18.50 -8.52
N ARG A 231 6.43 17.32 -8.72
CA ARG A 231 6.64 16.47 -9.90
C ARG A 231 5.70 16.88 -11.04
N LYS A 232 6.16 16.69 -12.28
CA LYS A 232 5.34 16.94 -13.48
C LYS A 232 4.10 16.05 -13.49
N VAL A 233 2.94 16.65 -13.70
CA VAL A 233 1.68 15.94 -13.93
C VAL A 233 1.47 15.82 -15.44
N THR A 234 1.62 14.61 -15.98
CA THR A 234 1.52 14.33 -17.42
C THR A 234 0.11 13.93 -17.85
N ASN A 235 -0.60 13.18 -17.01
CA ASN A 235 -2.00 12.82 -17.21
C ASN A 235 -2.84 13.52 -16.15
N VAL A 236 -3.62 14.52 -16.58
CA VAL A 236 -4.61 15.15 -15.72
C VAL A 236 -5.86 14.28 -15.80
N GLU A 237 -6.06 13.42 -14.80
CA GLU A 237 -7.36 12.78 -14.61
C GLU A 237 -8.43 13.87 -14.41
N ILE A 238 -9.65 13.62 -14.91
CA ILE A 238 -10.75 14.56 -14.71
C ILE A 238 -11.08 14.62 -13.22
N VAL A 239 -10.79 15.77 -12.59
CA VAL A 239 -11.06 16.01 -11.17
C VAL A 239 -12.44 16.64 -11.02
N VAL A 240 -13.27 16.08 -10.14
CA VAL A 240 -14.66 16.53 -9.90
C VAL A 240 -14.71 17.98 -9.43
N ASN A 241 -13.82 18.36 -8.51
CA ASN A 241 -13.65 19.74 -8.07
C ASN A 241 -12.25 20.24 -8.45
N PRO A 242 -12.04 20.84 -9.63
CA PRO A 242 -10.73 21.33 -10.04
C PRO A 242 -10.17 22.43 -9.15
N SER A 243 -11.03 23.21 -8.48
CA SER A 243 -10.58 24.35 -7.65
C SER A 243 -9.73 23.91 -6.46
N CYS A 244 -9.97 22.71 -5.92
CA CYS A 244 -9.20 22.19 -4.79
C CYS A 244 -7.75 21.86 -5.15
N ILE A 245 -7.45 21.65 -6.44
CA ILE A 245 -6.10 21.37 -6.92
C ILE A 245 -5.15 22.52 -6.62
N GLU A 246 -5.65 23.76 -6.69
CA GLU A 246 -4.82 24.95 -6.52
C GLU A 246 -4.21 25.03 -5.12
N PHE A 247 -4.94 24.55 -4.11
CA PHE A 247 -4.42 24.38 -2.76
C PHE A 247 -3.19 23.45 -2.74
N PHE A 248 -3.30 22.24 -3.32
CA PHE A 248 -2.20 21.26 -3.29
C PHE A 248 -0.99 21.68 -4.14
N LYS A 249 -1.18 22.48 -5.19
CA LYS A 249 -0.08 23.04 -5.98
C LYS A 249 0.75 24.04 -5.19
N ASN A 250 0.07 24.89 -4.43
CA ASN A 250 0.66 26.07 -3.81
C ASN A 250 0.99 25.91 -2.33
N VAL A 251 0.50 24.84 -1.69
CA VAL A 251 0.84 24.56 -0.30
C VAL A 251 2.36 24.44 -0.13
N ASP A 252 2.86 25.19 0.86
CA ASP A 252 4.23 25.10 1.33
C ASP A 252 4.25 24.31 2.63
N LEU A 253 5.06 23.27 2.67
CA LEU A 253 5.21 22.35 3.79
C LEU A 253 6.60 22.46 4.41
N GLY A 254 7.45 23.35 3.89
CA GLY A 254 8.86 23.46 4.25
C GLY A 254 9.72 22.27 3.78
N GLU A 255 11.03 22.44 3.92
CA GLU A 255 12.00 21.34 3.81
C GLU A 255 12.07 20.54 5.13
N PHE A 256 12.56 19.30 5.06
CA PHE A 256 12.79 18.43 6.20
C PHE A 256 13.93 17.45 5.93
#